data_AF-A0A847Y2Y3-F1
#
_entry.id   AF-A0A847Y2Y3-F1
#
_cell.length_a   1.000
_cell.length_b   1.000
_cell.length_c   1.000
_cell.angle_alpha   90.00
_cell.angle_beta   90.00
_cell.angle_gamma   90.00
#
_symmetry.space_group_name_H-M   'P 1'
#
loop_
_entity.id
_entity.type
_entity.pdbx_description
1 polymer ?
#
loop_
_entity_poly.entity_id
_entity_poly.type
_entity_poly.pdbx_seq_one_letter_code
_entity_poly.pdbx_strand_id
1 'polypeptide(L)'
;MVVIIILATTLGLFGLIQKDKKVNERVSAVVPTVMPTDTVESSAMESPDGSKILTLKKQLTTKNRQKYSFYTSSTGDGERLIFYKELEKGGYISIPYNAWSPDNKYVFLKETTSTFNNYYVFLSSGNPISDNAQYVNIQELFSQKLPDYKIVDVTGWADPALIIVNTQPNEGGQNISYWYDVTGQSFIRLGTYFD
;
A
#
# COMPACT_ATOMS: atom_id res chain seq x y z
N MET A 1 1.05 65.42 89.74
CA MET A 1 0.06 66.37 89.22
C MET A 1 -0.97 65.61 88.41
N VAL A 2 -2.23 66.01 88.54
CA VAL A 2 -3.48 65.29 88.23
C VAL A 2 -3.97 65.60 86.81
N VAL A 3 -4.35 64.54 86.07
CA VAL A 3 -5.49 64.34 85.13
C VAL A 3 -5.64 65.27 83.90
N ILE A 4 -5.97 64.68 82.73
CA ILE A 4 -7.26 64.87 82.01
C ILE A 4 -7.33 63.95 80.78
N ILE A 5 -8.50 63.34 80.65
CA ILE A 5 -9.02 62.43 79.61
C ILE A 5 -9.33 63.22 78.34
N ILE A 6 -9.10 62.64 77.15
CA ILE A 6 -9.77 63.10 75.92
C ILE A 6 -10.34 61.93 75.13
N LEU A 7 -11.63 62.08 74.84
CA LEU A 7 -12.55 61.30 74.01
C LEU A 7 -12.69 61.99 72.62
N ALA A 8 -13.31 61.30 71.65
CA ALA A 8 -13.87 61.81 70.37
C ALA A 8 -12.87 61.84 69.18
N THR A 9 -13.18 61.55 67.90
CA THR A 9 -14.42 61.29 67.15
C THR A 9 -14.13 60.84 65.70
N THR A 10 -15.12 60.16 65.08
CA THR A 10 -15.57 60.22 63.66
C THR A 10 -14.78 59.65 62.46
N LEU A 11 -15.41 58.62 61.87
CA LEU A 11 -15.74 58.38 60.44
C LEU A 11 -15.10 59.25 59.35
N GLY A 12 -14.48 58.56 58.38
CA GLY A 12 -14.17 59.07 57.04
C GLY A 12 -14.28 57.95 56.00
N LEU A 13 -15.33 58.02 55.17
CA LEU A 13 -15.63 57.14 54.06
C LEU A 13 -14.66 57.44 52.90
N PHE A 14 -13.82 56.49 52.49
CA PHE A 14 -13.00 56.62 51.28
C PHE A 14 -13.55 55.71 50.18
N GLY A 15 -14.27 56.31 49.24
CA GLY A 15 -14.54 55.72 47.94
C GLY A 15 -13.34 55.93 47.03
N LEU A 16 -12.77 54.85 46.49
CA LEU A 16 -11.93 54.89 45.31
C LEU A 16 -12.47 53.89 44.29
N ILE A 17 -12.90 54.47 43.18
CA ILE A 17 -13.34 53.87 41.94
C ILE A 17 -12.26 52.88 41.45
N GLN A 18 -12.55 51.59 41.48
CA GLN A 18 -11.73 50.60 40.77
C GLN A 18 -12.02 50.76 39.26
N LYS A 19 -11.00 51.15 38.50
CA LYS A 19 -11.01 50.99 37.04
C LYS A 19 -11.06 49.49 36.75
N ASP A 20 -12.13 49.04 36.12
CA ASP A 20 -12.21 47.70 35.52
C ASP A 20 -11.07 47.51 34.51
N LYS A 21 -9.95 46.93 34.94
CA LYS A 21 -9.06 46.23 34.04
C LYS A 21 -9.70 44.89 33.73
N LYS A 22 -10.40 44.80 32.59
CA LYS A 22 -10.71 43.50 31.98
C LYS A 22 -9.39 42.77 31.74
N VAL A 23 -9.06 41.85 32.64
CA VAL A 23 -8.03 40.84 32.41
C VAL A 23 -8.55 39.99 31.27
N ASN A 24 -7.99 40.20 30.08
CA ASN A 24 -8.26 39.35 28.93
C ASN A 24 -7.52 38.04 29.17
N GLU A 25 -8.15 37.12 29.88
CA GLU A 25 -7.74 35.72 29.93
C GLU A 25 -7.87 35.16 28.51
N ARG A 26 -6.77 35.24 27.75
CA ARG A 26 -6.63 34.47 26.53
C ARG A 26 -6.51 33.01 26.94
N VAL A 27 -7.65 32.32 27.00
CA VAL A 27 -7.70 30.86 26.97
C VAL A 27 -6.93 30.44 25.72
N SER A 28 -5.75 29.85 25.90
CA SER A 28 -5.07 29.17 24.80
C SER A 28 -5.96 28.00 24.39
N ALA A 29 -6.69 28.16 23.29
CA ALA A 29 -7.30 27.04 22.62
C ALA A 29 -6.16 26.11 22.20
N VAL A 30 -6.07 24.94 22.84
CA VAL A 30 -5.25 23.85 22.33
C VAL A 30 -5.89 23.46 21.00
N VAL A 31 -5.32 23.95 19.90
CA VAL A 31 -5.67 23.46 18.57
C VAL A 31 -5.30 21.98 18.56
N PRO A 32 -6.24 21.05 18.34
CA PRO A 32 -5.89 19.65 18.18
C PRO A 32 -4.89 19.58 17.04
N THR A 33 -3.65 19.19 17.33
CA THR A 33 -2.73 18.80 16.27
C THR A 33 -3.34 17.54 15.71
N VAL A 34 -3.97 17.62 14.54
CA VAL A 34 -4.33 16.45 13.76
C VAL A 34 -3.04 15.68 13.57
N MET A 35 -2.88 14.59 14.34
CA MET A 35 -1.86 13.61 14.06
C MET A 35 -2.10 13.17 12.61
N PRO A 36 -1.08 13.13 11.74
CA PRO A 36 -1.28 12.60 10.41
C PRO A 36 -1.78 11.16 10.59
N THR A 37 -3.07 10.95 10.37
CA THR A 37 -3.61 9.61 10.19
C THR A 37 -2.95 9.12 8.92
N ASP A 38 -2.11 8.09 9.03
CA ASP A 38 -1.56 7.42 7.86
C ASP A 38 -2.74 7.01 6.98
N THR A 39 -2.96 7.71 5.87
CA THR A 39 -4.06 7.40 4.96
C THR A 39 -3.75 6.04 4.35
N VAL A 40 -4.49 5.02 4.78
CA VAL A 40 -4.42 3.68 4.20
C VAL A 40 -5.40 3.63 3.04
N GLU A 41 -4.86 3.70 1.82
CA GLU A 41 -5.63 3.34 0.63
C GLU A 41 -5.68 1.82 0.53
N SER A 42 -6.83 1.27 0.16
CA SER A 42 -6.96 -0.18 -0.04
C SER A 42 -7.68 -0.52 -1.33
N SER A 43 -7.26 -1.62 -1.96
CA SER A 43 -7.96 -2.25 -3.07
C SER A 43 -8.06 -3.74 -2.80
N ALA A 44 -9.07 -4.39 -3.37
CA ALA A 44 -9.29 -5.81 -3.19
C ALA A 44 -9.76 -6.47 -4.48
N MET A 45 -9.50 -7.77 -4.61
CA MET A 45 -9.99 -8.61 -5.70
C MET A 45 -10.39 -9.98 -5.17
N GLU A 46 -11.62 -10.38 -5.49
CA GLU A 46 -12.13 -11.72 -5.17
C GLU A 46 -11.52 -12.77 -6.11
N SER A 47 -11.38 -13.98 -5.61
CA SER A 47 -11.07 -15.14 -6.43
C SER A 47 -12.21 -15.45 -7.40
N PRO A 48 -11.96 -16.19 -8.51
CA PRO A 48 -12.99 -16.54 -9.48
C PRO A 48 -14.24 -17.19 -8.90
N ASP A 49 -14.10 -17.95 -7.81
CA ASP A 49 -15.21 -18.61 -7.11
C ASP A 49 -15.71 -17.84 -5.86
N GLY A 50 -15.16 -16.66 -5.58
CA GLY A 50 -15.50 -15.84 -4.41
C GLY A 50 -15.07 -16.42 -3.06
N SER A 51 -14.31 -17.53 -3.03
CA SER A 51 -13.91 -18.17 -1.77
C SER A 51 -12.74 -17.48 -1.07
N LYS A 52 -12.01 -16.62 -1.78
CA LYS A 52 -10.83 -15.89 -1.28
C LYS A 52 -10.83 -14.43 -1.74
N ILE A 53 -10.13 -13.58 -0.99
CA ILE A 53 -9.96 -12.17 -1.30
C ILE A 53 -8.47 -11.82 -1.20
N LEU A 54 -7.96 -11.11 -2.22
CA LEU A 54 -6.64 -10.53 -2.23
C LEU A 54 -6.80 -9.04 -1.94
N THR A 55 -6.20 -8.59 -0.85
CA THR A 55 -6.26 -7.19 -0.40
C THR A 55 -4.89 -6.55 -0.49
N LEU A 56 -4.81 -5.37 -1.11
CA LEU A 56 -3.65 -4.50 -1.09
C LEU A 56 -3.96 -3.32 -0.17
N LYS A 57 -3.07 -3.07 0.79
CA LYS A 57 -3.09 -1.88 1.64
C LYS A 57 -1.84 -1.04 1.37
N LYS A 58 -2.06 0.21 1.00
CA LYS A 58 -1.02 1.21 0.74
C LYS A 58 -1.01 2.22 1.86
N GLN A 59 0.13 2.34 2.52
CA GLN A 59 0.36 3.30 3.61
C GLN A 59 1.43 4.29 3.17
N LEU A 60 1.12 5.58 3.24
CA LEU A 60 2.13 6.63 3.11
C LEU A 60 3.04 6.57 4.34
N THR A 61 4.34 6.42 4.12
CA THR A 61 5.32 6.44 5.21
C THR A 61 6.06 7.77 5.24
N THR A 62 6.72 8.08 6.34
CA THR A 62 7.62 9.25 6.41
C THR A 62 8.69 9.18 5.31
N LYS A 63 9.10 10.33 4.76
CA LYS A 63 10.17 10.47 3.74
C LYS A 63 9.81 10.06 2.29
N ASN A 64 8.61 10.39 1.80
CA ASN A 64 8.21 10.18 0.40
C ASN A 64 8.22 8.71 -0.07
N ARG A 65 8.14 7.76 0.87
CA ARG A 65 8.00 6.33 0.56
C ARG A 65 6.57 5.87 0.76
N GLN A 66 6.23 4.79 0.08
CA GLN A 66 4.92 4.15 0.17
C GLN A 66 5.13 2.67 0.47
N LYS A 67 4.52 2.21 1.57
CA LYS A 67 4.52 0.80 1.95
C LYS A 67 3.28 0.14 1.38
N TYR A 68 3.49 -0.92 0.61
CA TYR A 68 2.46 -1.80 0.08
C TYR A 68 2.47 -3.11 0.86
N SER A 69 1.34 -3.49 1.42
CA SER A 69 1.16 -4.74 2.15
C SER A 69 0.04 -5.55 1.50
N PHE A 70 0.32 -6.80 1.19
CA PHE A 70 -0.58 -7.70 0.47
C PHE A 70 -1.06 -8.79 1.39
N TYR A 71 -2.38 -9.00 1.39
CA TYR A 71 -3.03 -9.95 2.26
C TYR A 71 -3.91 -10.89 1.44
N THR A 72 -4.01 -12.14 1.86
CA THR A 72 -5.06 -13.05 1.41
C THR A 72 -5.97 -13.40 2.57
N SER A 73 -7.26 -13.55 2.30
CA SER A 73 -8.22 -14.10 3.25
C SER A 73 -9.08 -15.16 2.56
N SER A 74 -9.64 -16.06 3.35
CA SER A 74 -10.67 -17.01 2.90
C SER A 74 -11.99 -16.65 3.59
N THR A 75 -13.12 -17.01 2.99
CA THR A 75 -14.43 -16.79 3.60
C THR A 75 -14.50 -17.41 5.00
N GLY A 76 -14.68 -16.57 6.02
CA GLY A 76 -14.74 -16.99 7.43
C GLY A 76 -13.40 -16.94 8.19
N ASP A 77 -12.29 -16.67 7.50
CA ASP A 77 -10.95 -16.54 8.08
C ASP A 77 -10.47 -15.08 8.12
N GLY A 78 -9.49 -14.80 9.00
CA GLY A 78 -8.82 -13.50 9.05
C GLY A 78 -7.86 -13.26 7.87
N GLU A 79 -7.48 -12.00 7.67
CA GLU A 79 -6.44 -11.64 6.70
C GLU A 79 -5.07 -12.19 7.10
N ARG A 80 -4.35 -12.75 6.13
CA ARG A 80 -2.97 -13.21 6.25
C ARG A 80 -2.07 -12.37 5.37
N LEU A 81 -1.02 -11.76 5.95
CA LEU A 81 0.00 -11.06 5.17
C LEU A 81 0.80 -12.07 4.34
N ILE A 82 0.90 -11.86 3.03
CA ILE A 82 1.67 -12.70 2.11
C ILE A 82 2.98 -12.04 1.66
N PHE A 83 3.00 -10.71 1.59
CA PHE A 83 4.16 -9.94 1.14
C PHE A 83 4.01 -8.47 1.52
N TYR A 84 5.13 -7.77 1.67
CA TYR A 84 5.14 -6.32 1.71
C TYR A 84 6.36 -5.79 0.96
N LYS A 85 6.22 -4.58 0.41
CA LYS A 85 7.31 -3.87 -0.26
C LYS A 85 7.18 -2.38 -0.04
N GLU A 86 8.31 -1.71 0.12
CA GLU A 86 8.38 -0.24 0.12
C GLU A 86 8.88 0.24 -1.23
N LEU A 87 8.19 1.24 -1.79
CA LEU A 87 8.59 1.91 -3.02
C LEU A 87 8.84 3.39 -2.76
N GLU A 88 9.76 3.95 -3.55
CA GLU A 88 9.95 5.39 -3.64
C GLU A 88 8.78 6.05 -4.36
N LYS A 89 8.60 7.36 -4.15
CA LYS A 89 7.56 8.15 -4.81
C LYS A 89 7.62 8.00 -6.33
N GLY A 90 6.49 7.62 -6.94
CA GLY A 90 6.34 7.44 -8.39
C GLY A 90 6.26 5.98 -8.82
N GLY A 91 6.75 5.04 -8.00
CA GLY A 91 6.43 3.62 -8.15
C GLY A 91 5.04 3.32 -7.58
N TYR A 92 4.35 2.35 -8.16
CA TYR A 92 3.11 1.84 -7.59
C TYR A 92 2.95 0.33 -7.81
N ILE A 93 2.25 -0.34 -6.91
CA ILE A 93 1.81 -1.72 -7.08
C ILE A 93 0.29 -1.74 -7.18
N SER A 94 -0.24 -2.55 -8.09
CA SER A 94 -1.67 -2.76 -8.27
C SER A 94 -2.02 -4.25 -8.25
N ILE A 95 -3.29 -4.52 -7.96
CA ILE A 95 -3.91 -5.83 -8.15
C ILE A 95 -4.58 -5.82 -9.53
N PRO A 96 -4.09 -6.62 -10.50
CA PRO A 96 -4.77 -6.80 -11.78
C PRO A 96 -6.15 -7.44 -11.60
N TYR A 97 -7.09 -7.17 -12.50
CA TYR A 97 -8.44 -7.75 -12.44
C TYR A 97 -8.40 -9.29 -12.39
N ASN A 98 -7.51 -9.93 -13.13
CA ASN A 98 -7.37 -11.38 -13.12
C ASN A 98 -6.14 -11.84 -12.30
N ALA A 99 -5.88 -11.18 -11.16
CA ALA A 99 -4.76 -11.53 -10.30
C ALA A 99 -4.76 -13.01 -9.85
N TRP A 100 -5.93 -13.61 -9.65
CA TRP A 100 -6.11 -14.96 -9.13
C TRP A 100 -6.00 -16.05 -10.20
N SER A 101 -5.27 -17.12 -9.91
CA SER A 101 -5.32 -18.33 -10.74
C SER A 101 -6.72 -18.96 -10.70
N PRO A 102 -7.15 -19.66 -11.77
CA PRO A 102 -8.46 -20.31 -11.81
C PRO A 102 -8.76 -21.28 -10.65
N ASP A 103 -7.72 -21.86 -10.05
CA ASP A 103 -7.82 -22.79 -8.91
C ASP A 103 -7.48 -22.15 -7.55
N ASN A 104 -7.34 -20.82 -7.53
CA ASN A 104 -7.02 -20.00 -6.37
C ASN A 104 -5.69 -20.30 -5.67
N LYS A 105 -4.80 -21.12 -6.26
CA LYS A 105 -3.51 -21.46 -5.65
C LYS A 105 -2.50 -20.33 -5.74
N TYR A 106 -2.61 -19.50 -6.76
CA TYR A 106 -1.65 -18.44 -7.04
C TYR A 106 -2.34 -17.09 -7.18
N VAL A 107 -1.57 -16.05 -6.90
CA VAL A 107 -1.93 -14.67 -7.22
C VAL A 107 -0.76 -13.99 -7.89
N PHE A 108 -1.03 -13.03 -8.78
CA PHE A 108 0.00 -12.16 -9.31
C PHE A 108 -0.30 -10.67 -9.10
N LEU A 109 0.78 -9.89 -8.98
CA LEU A 109 0.75 -8.44 -8.74
C LEU A 109 1.56 -7.74 -9.82
N LYS A 110 1.15 -6.51 -10.18
CA LYS A 110 1.89 -5.66 -11.11
C LYS A 110 2.50 -4.49 -10.35
N GLU A 111 3.82 -4.40 -10.36
CA GLU A 111 4.55 -3.20 -9.94
C GLU A 111 4.97 -2.41 -11.16
N THR A 112 4.62 -1.14 -11.19
CA THR A 112 5.02 -0.21 -12.23
C THR A 112 6.01 0.79 -11.63
N THR A 113 7.16 0.92 -12.27
CA THR A 113 8.17 1.94 -11.97
C THR A 113 8.31 2.89 -13.16
N SER A 114 9.22 3.87 -13.06
CA SER A 114 9.51 4.78 -14.19
C SER A 114 10.17 4.10 -15.38
N THR A 115 10.78 2.93 -15.19
CA THR A 115 11.62 2.27 -16.19
C THR A 115 11.08 0.92 -16.65
N PHE A 116 10.43 0.15 -15.77
CA PHE A 116 9.89 -1.16 -16.10
C PHE A 116 8.68 -1.54 -15.23
N ASN A 117 7.92 -2.51 -15.75
CA ASN A 117 6.91 -3.22 -14.99
C ASN A 117 7.52 -4.52 -14.44
N ASN A 118 7.28 -4.84 -13.17
CA ASN A 118 7.53 -6.16 -12.62
C ASN A 118 6.20 -6.87 -12.40
N TYR A 119 6.24 -8.19 -12.52
CA TYR A 119 5.09 -9.05 -12.30
C TYR A 119 5.50 -10.14 -11.32
N TYR A 120 4.90 -10.15 -10.15
CA TYR A 120 5.26 -11.05 -9.08
C TYR A 120 4.19 -12.11 -8.89
N VAL A 121 4.56 -13.38 -8.85
CA VAL A 121 3.65 -14.51 -8.61
C VAL A 121 3.93 -15.09 -7.22
N PHE A 122 2.88 -15.27 -6.43
CA PHE A 122 2.92 -15.81 -5.07
C PHE A 122 2.00 -17.03 -4.95
N LEU A 123 2.30 -17.91 -4.00
CA LEU A 123 1.26 -18.81 -3.48
C LEU A 123 0.26 -18.00 -2.65
N SER A 124 -1.03 -18.20 -2.90
CA SER A 124 -2.10 -17.50 -2.17
C SER A 124 -2.14 -17.86 -0.67
N SER A 125 -1.52 -18.98 -0.29
CA SER A 125 -1.37 -19.41 1.10
C SER A 125 -0.44 -18.52 1.93
N GLY A 126 0.44 -17.74 1.27
CA GLY A 126 1.52 -16.99 1.90
C GLY A 126 2.80 -17.78 2.12
N ASN A 127 2.82 -19.08 1.77
CA ASN A 127 4.04 -19.87 1.84
C ASN A 127 5.03 -19.47 0.72
N PRO A 128 6.33 -19.72 0.90
CA PRO A 128 7.31 -19.57 -0.16
C PRO A 128 6.94 -20.39 -1.41
N ILE A 129 7.13 -19.81 -2.59
CA ILE A 129 6.85 -20.48 -3.87
C ILE A 129 7.94 -21.50 -4.23
N SER A 130 9.13 -21.34 -3.66
CA SER A 130 10.23 -22.31 -3.66
C SER A 130 11.03 -22.18 -2.36
N ASP A 131 11.95 -23.12 -2.12
CA ASP A 131 12.73 -23.19 -0.88
C ASP A 131 13.45 -21.87 -0.50
N ASN A 132 13.78 -21.04 -1.50
CA ASN A 132 14.56 -19.82 -1.32
C ASN A 132 13.83 -18.54 -1.76
N ALA A 133 12.56 -18.61 -2.15
CA ALA A 133 11.86 -17.44 -2.69
C ALA A 133 10.40 -17.36 -2.23
N GLN A 134 10.02 -16.17 -1.75
CA GLN A 134 8.62 -15.87 -1.41
C GLN A 134 7.75 -15.75 -2.68
N TYR A 135 8.34 -15.35 -3.79
CA TYR A 135 7.67 -15.09 -5.06
C TYR A 135 8.61 -15.32 -6.25
N VAL A 136 8.03 -15.42 -7.44
CA VAL A 136 8.79 -15.31 -8.70
C VAL A 136 8.55 -13.95 -9.33
N ASN A 137 9.60 -13.25 -9.75
CA ASN A 137 9.52 -12.07 -10.60
C ASN A 137 9.61 -12.49 -12.08
N ILE A 138 8.49 -12.46 -12.80
CA ILE A 138 8.42 -12.85 -14.21
C ILE A 138 9.33 -11.95 -15.06
N GLN A 139 9.37 -10.64 -14.78
CA GLN A 139 10.17 -9.69 -15.57
C GLN A 139 11.67 -10.02 -15.51
N GLU A 140 12.17 -10.33 -14.32
CA GLU A 140 13.57 -10.70 -14.09
C GLU A 140 13.90 -12.07 -14.70
N LEU A 141 13.04 -13.06 -14.48
CA LEU A 141 13.25 -14.40 -15.02
C LEU A 141 13.18 -14.41 -16.56
N PHE A 142 12.29 -13.60 -17.14
CA PHE A 142 12.13 -13.48 -18.58
C PHE A 142 13.36 -12.85 -19.22
N SER A 143 13.88 -11.74 -18.69
CA SER A 143 15.06 -11.07 -19.27
C SER A 143 16.32 -11.95 -19.21
N GLN A 144 16.41 -12.83 -18.21
CA GLN A 144 17.50 -13.81 -18.12
C GLN A 144 17.38 -14.93 -19.15
N LYS A 145 16.16 -15.43 -19.42
CA LYS A 145 15.93 -16.59 -20.30
C LYS A 145 15.72 -16.25 -21.76
N LEU A 146 15.18 -15.06 -22.04
CA LEU A 146 14.76 -14.61 -23.37
C LEU A 146 15.25 -13.17 -23.61
N PRO A 147 16.57 -12.94 -23.68
CA PRO A 147 17.16 -11.60 -23.72
C PRO A 147 16.85 -10.81 -24.99
N ASP A 148 16.45 -11.48 -26.07
CA ASP A 148 16.11 -10.85 -27.36
C ASP A 148 14.71 -10.23 -27.39
N TYR A 149 13.94 -10.41 -26.32
CA TYR A 149 12.57 -9.93 -26.18
C TYR A 149 12.43 -9.07 -24.92
N LYS A 150 11.38 -8.24 -24.91
CA LYS A 150 10.91 -7.54 -23.72
C LYS A 150 9.42 -7.74 -23.52
N ILE A 151 9.01 -7.84 -22.26
CA ILE A 151 7.60 -7.92 -21.89
C ILE A 151 6.93 -6.59 -22.19
N VAL A 152 5.83 -6.65 -22.93
CA VAL A 152 4.89 -5.55 -23.16
C VAL A 152 3.87 -5.53 -22.03
N ASP A 153 3.24 -6.66 -21.77
CA ASP A 153 2.25 -6.82 -20.71
C ASP A 153 2.13 -8.27 -20.26
N VAL A 154 1.54 -8.46 -19.09
CA VAL A 154 1.13 -9.77 -18.58
C VAL A 154 -0.37 -9.73 -18.39
N THR A 155 -1.08 -10.40 -19.29
CA THR A 155 -2.53 -10.26 -19.40
C THR A 155 -3.27 -11.14 -18.42
N GLY A 156 -2.61 -12.07 -17.70
CA GLY A 156 -3.15 -12.90 -16.63
C GLY A 156 -3.18 -14.40 -16.95
N TRP A 157 -4.06 -15.16 -16.30
CA TRP A 157 -4.02 -16.63 -16.35
C TRP A 157 -4.68 -17.21 -17.61
N ALA A 158 -3.99 -18.13 -18.27
CA ALA A 158 -4.54 -19.01 -19.31
C ALA A 158 -5.03 -20.35 -18.75
N ASP A 159 -4.47 -20.79 -17.62
CA ASP A 159 -4.71 -22.07 -16.96
C ASP A 159 -4.32 -21.92 -15.47
N PRO A 160 -4.80 -22.76 -14.52
CA PRO A 160 -4.32 -22.84 -13.14
C PRO A 160 -2.83 -22.53 -12.88
N ALA A 161 -1.92 -22.96 -13.76
CA ALA A 161 -0.48 -22.74 -13.60
C ALA A 161 0.17 -21.96 -14.75
N LEU A 162 -0.60 -21.46 -15.72
CA LEU A 162 -0.07 -20.77 -16.91
C LEU A 162 -0.52 -19.31 -16.94
N ILE A 163 0.44 -18.41 -17.14
CA ILE A 163 0.21 -16.96 -17.29
C ILE A 163 0.58 -16.54 -18.71
N ILE A 164 -0.26 -15.74 -19.35
CA ILE A 164 0.01 -15.15 -20.67
C ILE A 164 0.94 -13.95 -20.52
N VAL A 165 2.06 -13.99 -21.22
CA VAL A 165 3.06 -12.93 -21.27
C VAL A 165 3.18 -12.44 -22.71
N ASN A 166 2.80 -11.19 -22.95
CA ASN A 166 2.90 -10.56 -24.25
C ASN A 166 4.24 -9.85 -24.39
N THR A 167 4.90 -10.07 -25.52
CA THR A 167 6.27 -9.61 -25.71
C THR A 167 6.46 -9.01 -27.10
N GLN A 168 7.47 -8.17 -27.20
CA GLN A 168 7.96 -7.64 -28.46
C GLN A 168 9.47 -7.88 -28.54
N PRO A 169 10.00 -8.15 -29.74
CA PRO A 169 11.44 -8.31 -29.90
C PRO A 169 12.15 -6.96 -29.69
N ASN A 170 13.40 -7.01 -29.22
CA ASN A 170 14.20 -5.80 -28.99
C ASN A 170 14.65 -5.14 -30.29
N GLU A 171 14.90 -5.95 -31.31
CA GLU A 171 15.20 -5.54 -32.67
C GLU A 171 14.13 -6.12 -33.59
N GLY A 172 13.79 -5.41 -34.67
CA GLY A 172 12.58 -5.65 -35.48
C GLY A 172 12.19 -7.11 -35.69
N GLY A 173 10.88 -7.38 -35.68
CA GLY A 173 10.34 -8.72 -35.81
C GLY A 173 8.86 -8.78 -35.42
N GLN A 174 8.33 -9.99 -35.30
CA GLN A 174 6.94 -10.19 -34.91
C GLN A 174 6.80 -10.23 -33.38
N ASN A 175 5.76 -9.60 -32.86
CA ASN A 175 5.35 -9.75 -31.47
C ASN A 175 4.95 -11.21 -31.19
N ILE A 176 5.32 -11.71 -30.02
CA ILE A 176 5.11 -13.10 -29.63
C ILE A 176 4.54 -13.12 -28.22
N SER A 177 3.61 -14.01 -27.96
CA SER A 177 3.18 -14.32 -26.60
C SER A 177 3.81 -15.61 -26.12
N TYR A 178 4.00 -15.70 -24.81
CA TYR A 178 4.47 -16.89 -24.13
C TYR A 178 3.46 -17.29 -23.06
N TRP A 179 3.31 -18.58 -22.82
CA TRP A 179 2.85 -19.03 -21.51
C TRP A 179 4.04 -19.09 -20.58
N TYR A 180 3.95 -18.41 -19.45
CA TYR A 180 4.79 -18.64 -18.30
C TYR A 180 4.17 -19.75 -17.45
N ASP A 181 4.87 -20.88 -17.34
CA ASP A 181 4.51 -21.97 -16.44
C ASP A 181 5.10 -21.72 -15.05
N VAL A 182 4.23 -21.52 -14.07
CA VAL A 182 4.60 -21.23 -12.68
C VAL A 182 5.28 -22.43 -12.03
N THR A 183 4.93 -23.66 -12.40
CA THR A 183 5.45 -24.88 -11.77
C THR A 183 6.87 -25.18 -12.22
N GLY A 184 7.12 -25.16 -13.53
CA GLY A 184 8.45 -25.36 -14.12
C GLY A 184 9.30 -24.08 -14.18
N GLN A 185 8.72 -22.92 -13.84
CA GLN A 185 9.32 -21.60 -14.03
C GLN A 185 9.88 -21.41 -15.44
N SER A 186 9.11 -21.81 -16.45
CA SER A 186 9.55 -21.88 -17.85
C SER A 186 8.66 -21.06 -18.77
N PHE A 187 9.15 -20.75 -19.97
CA PHE A 187 8.38 -20.00 -20.96
C PHE A 187 8.15 -20.86 -22.20
N ILE A 188 6.88 -21.00 -22.58
CA ILE A 188 6.43 -21.77 -23.74
C ILE A 188 5.97 -20.77 -24.79
N ARG A 189 6.66 -20.74 -25.93
CA ARG A 189 6.32 -19.84 -27.04
C ARG A 189 4.97 -20.21 -27.65
N LEU A 190 4.11 -19.22 -27.87
CA LEU A 190 2.82 -19.39 -28.51
C LEU A 190 2.90 -19.03 -30.00
N GLY A 191 2.03 -19.66 -30.80
CA GLY A 191 1.89 -19.35 -32.22
C GLY A 191 1.08 -18.09 -32.52
N THR A 192 0.40 -17.54 -31.50
CA THR A 192 -0.49 -16.37 -31.62
C THR A 192 -0.08 -15.32 -30.59
N TYR A 193 -0.14 -14.06 -31.00
CA TYR A 193 -0.02 -12.92 -30.09
C TYR A 193 -1.41 -12.55 -29.56
N PHE A 194 -1.53 -12.32 -28.25
CA PHE A 194 -2.78 -11.89 -27.62
C PHE A 194 -2.72 -10.37 -27.43
N ASP A 195 -3.72 -9.63 -27.92
CA ASP A 195 -3.90 -8.19 -27.71
C ASP A 195 -5.14 -7.96 -26.83
#